data_AF-A0A0M9YHK5-F1
#
_entry.id   AF-A0A0M9YHK5-F1
#
_cell.length_a   1.000
_cell.length_b   1.000
_cell.length_c   1.000
_cell.angle_alpha   90.00
_cell.angle_beta   90.00
_cell.angle_gamma   90.00
#
_symmetry.space_group_name_H-M   'P 1'
#
loop_
_entity.id
_entity.type
_entity.pdbx_description
1 polymer ?
#
loop_
_entity_poly.entity_id
_entity_poly.type
_entity_poly.pdbx_seq_one_letter_code
_entity_poly.pdbx_strand_id
1 'polypeptide(L)'
;MSNLPKIAWIGLGIMGSPMSENLIKAGYSVTGFTLEQDKLDRLTAAGGTAAGSIAEAVKDADVIVTMVPASPQVEAIAYGEAGILANAKQGALIVDMSSITPQTSVDLAKNAAEKGIRVLDAPVSGGEAGAIEAVLSIMVGGEQADFDAALPILEALGKTIVLCGPHGSGQTVKAANQLIVAVNIQACAEAVVFLEKSGVNLSAALDVLNGGLAGSTVLTRKKDNFLNRDFKPGFRIDLHHKDMGIVTDAARNVGAALPVGAVVAQLVASLRAQGDGGLDHSALLRAVERLSGSQV
;
A
#
# COMPACT_ATOMS: atom_id res chain seq x y z
N MET A 1 -24.09 -24.56 -5.15
CA MET A 1 -23.30 -23.40 -5.61
C MET A 1 -23.02 -22.55 -4.39
N SER A 2 -21.79 -22.06 -4.19
CA SER A 2 -21.48 -21.20 -3.05
C SER A 2 -22.31 -19.91 -3.14
N ASN A 3 -22.92 -19.48 -2.04
CA ASN A 3 -23.66 -18.21 -1.93
C ASN A 3 -22.73 -17.00 -1.72
N LEU A 4 -21.43 -17.16 -2.01
CA LEU A 4 -20.43 -16.10 -1.80
C LEU A 4 -20.46 -15.10 -2.97
N PRO A 5 -20.21 -13.80 -2.71
CA PRO A 5 -20.04 -12.78 -3.75
C PRO A 5 -18.99 -13.19 -4.79
N LYS A 6 -19.26 -12.89 -6.07
CA LYS A 6 -18.27 -12.98 -7.16
C LYS A 6 -17.34 -11.78 -7.10
N ILE A 7 -16.03 -12.02 -7.14
CA ILE A 7 -15.02 -10.98 -7.00
C ILE A 7 -14.30 -10.76 -8.33
N ALA A 8 -14.28 -9.51 -8.80
CA ALA A 8 -13.31 -9.07 -9.80
C ALA A 8 -12.05 -8.53 -9.10
N TRP A 9 -10.86 -8.84 -9.63
CA TRP A 9 -9.59 -8.33 -9.11
C TRP A 9 -8.77 -7.63 -10.20
N ILE A 10 -8.58 -6.32 -10.09
CA ILE A 10 -7.81 -5.54 -11.06
C ILE A 10 -6.46 -5.13 -10.47
N GLY A 11 -5.38 -5.64 -11.07
CA GLY A 11 -3.99 -5.41 -10.63
C GLY A 11 -3.41 -6.59 -9.85
N LEU A 12 -2.60 -7.42 -10.51
CA LEU A 12 -2.01 -8.64 -9.97
C LEU A 12 -0.49 -8.48 -9.76
N GLY A 13 -0.10 -7.35 -9.15
CA GLY A 13 1.31 -7.08 -8.81
C GLY A 13 1.78 -7.84 -7.57
N ILE A 14 2.91 -7.40 -7.00
CA ILE A 14 3.54 -7.97 -5.79
C ILE A 14 2.53 -8.16 -4.64
N MET A 15 1.66 -7.17 -4.42
CA MET A 15 0.61 -7.27 -3.41
C MET A 15 -0.65 -7.98 -3.95
N GLY A 16 -1.06 -7.64 -5.19
CA GLY A 16 -2.34 -8.08 -5.75
C GLY A 16 -2.43 -9.59 -5.97
N SER A 17 -1.37 -10.24 -6.47
CA SER A 17 -1.37 -11.69 -6.68
C SER A 17 -1.65 -12.47 -5.39
N PRO A 18 -0.85 -12.36 -4.31
CA PRO A 18 -1.10 -13.15 -3.10
C PRO A 18 -2.44 -12.82 -2.43
N MET A 19 -2.91 -11.56 -2.51
CA MET A 19 -4.22 -11.18 -1.96
C MET A 19 -5.37 -11.86 -2.73
N SER A 20 -5.32 -11.85 -4.07
CA SER A 20 -6.32 -12.55 -4.90
C SER A 20 -6.33 -14.06 -4.65
N GLU A 21 -5.16 -14.67 -4.45
CA GLU A 21 -5.01 -16.09 -4.10
C GLU A 21 -5.63 -16.41 -2.74
N ASN A 22 -5.49 -15.51 -1.76
CA ASN A 22 -6.07 -15.69 -0.43
C ASN A 22 -7.60 -15.63 -0.45
N LEU A 23 -8.20 -14.82 -1.33
CA LEU A 23 -9.65 -14.88 -1.57
C LEU A 23 -10.09 -16.19 -2.20
N ILE A 24 -9.31 -16.74 -3.14
CA ILE A 24 -9.60 -18.06 -3.73
C ILE A 24 -9.53 -19.15 -2.65
N LYS A 25 -8.49 -19.14 -1.81
CA LYS A 25 -8.35 -20.07 -0.67
C LYS A 25 -9.51 -19.96 0.33
N ALA A 26 -10.07 -18.77 0.50
CA ALA A 26 -11.26 -18.52 1.32
C ALA A 26 -12.58 -18.95 0.66
N GLY A 27 -12.53 -19.46 -0.59
CA GLY A 27 -13.67 -20.03 -1.31
C GLY A 27 -14.42 -19.05 -2.23
N TYR A 28 -13.93 -17.82 -2.39
CA TYR A 28 -14.51 -16.85 -3.32
C TYR A 28 -14.17 -17.21 -4.78
N SER A 29 -15.11 -16.96 -5.68
CA SER A 29 -14.84 -16.98 -7.12
C SER A 29 -14.16 -15.68 -7.51
N VAL A 30 -12.91 -15.76 -7.98
CA VAL A 30 -12.10 -14.58 -8.37
C VAL A 30 -11.85 -14.58 -9.87
N THR A 31 -12.28 -13.51 -10.54
CA THR A 31 -11.94 -13.20 -11.93
C THR A 31 -10.97 -12.02 -11.96
N GLY A 32 -9.75 -12.20 -12.44
CA GLY A 32 -8.71 -11.18 -12.38
C GLY A 32 -8.28 -10.65 -13.74
N PHE A 33 -7.80 -9.42 -13.74
CA PHE A 33 -7.20 -8.76 -14.90
C PHE A 33 -5.95 -7.96 -14.50
N THR A 34 -4.91 -8.06 -15.32
CA THR A 34 -3.71 -7.20 -15.30
C THR A 34 -3.09 -7.20 -16.71
N LEU A 35 -2.08 -6.39 -16.94
CA LEU A 35 -1.42 -6.29 -18.26
C LEU A 35 -0.44 -7.44 -18.52
N GLU A 36 0.14 -7.99 -17.46
CA GLU A 36 1.20 -8.99 -17.51
C GLU A 36 0.63 -10.42 -17.53
N GLN A 37 0.89 -11.15 -18.63
CA GLN A 37 0.36 -12.50 -18.83
C GLN A 37 0.82 -13.50 -17.76
N ASP A 38 2.06 -13.42 -17.31
CA ASP A 38 2.60 -14.32 -16.28
C ASP A 38 1.83 -14.23 -14.95
N LYS A 39 1.24 -13.08 -14.65
CA LYS A 39 0.41 -12.86 -13.46
C LYS A 39 -0.99 -13.42 -13.61
N LEU A 40 -1.55 -13.39 -14.82
CA LEU A 40 -2.82 -14.03 -15.14
C LEU A 40 -2.70 -15.56 -15.09
N ASP A 41 -1.59 -16.09 -15.60
CA ASP A 41 -1.29 -17.53 -15.53
C ASP A 41 -1.15 -17.98 -14.07
N ARG A 42 -0.49 -17.18 -13.22
CA ARG A 42 -0.38 -17.41 -11.77
C ARG A 42 -1.76 -17.44 -11.09
N LEU A 43 -2.64 -16.49 -11.40
CA LEU A 43 -4.01 -16.48 -10.87
C LEU A 43 -4.78 -17.75 -11.27
N THR A 44 -4.68 -18.14 -12.54
CA THR A 44 -5.36 -19.32 -13.07
C THR A 44 -4.85 -20.60 -12.41
N ALA A 45 -3.53 -20.71 -12.21
CA ALA A 45 -2.91 -21.83 -11.50
C ALA A 45 -3.38 -21.93 -10.02
N ALA A 46 -3.76 -20.81 -9.41
CA ALA A 46 -4.33 -20.78 -8.06
C ALA A 46 -5.84 -21.10 -8.01
N GLY A 47 -6.50 -21.31 -9.15
CA GLY A 47 -7.93 -21.60 -9.24
C GLY A 47 -8.83 -20.40 -9.56
N GLY A 48 -8.23 -19.23 -9.87
CA GLY A 48 -8.97 -18.07 -10.37
C GLY A 48 -9.26 -18.15 -11.87
N THR A 49 -9.99 -17.16 -12.38
CA THR A 49 -10.26 -16.99 -13.82
C THR A 49 -9.53 -15.75 -14.33
N ALA A 50 -8.75 -15.87 -15.41
CA ALA A 50 -8.18 -14.71 -16.09
C ALA A 50 -9.20 -14.12 -17.08
N ALA A 51 -9.47 -12.81 -16.97
CA ALA A 51 -10.25 -12.07 -17.95
C ALA A 51 -9.33 -11.49 -19.04
N GLY A 52 -9.86 -11.27 -20.25
CA GLY A 52 -9.17 -10.58 -21.34
C GLY A 52 -9.26 -9.05 -21.27
N SER A 53 -10.12 -8.49 -20.40
CA SER A 53 -10.27 -7.04 -20.22
C SER A 53 -10.89 -6.69 -18.86
N ILE A 54 -10.82 -5.41 -18.45
CA ILE A 54 -11.53 -4.89 -17.27
C ILE A 54 -13.04 -5.11 -17.43
N ALA A 55 -13.60 -4.78 -18.59
CA ALA A 55 -15.02 -4.95 -18.88
C ALA A 55 -15.50 -6.40 -18.67
N GLU A 56 -14.71 -7.36 -19.15
CA GLU A 56 -14.98 -8.79 -18.93
C GLU A 56 -14.89 -9.17 -17.45
N ALA A 57 -13.86 -8.70 -16.73
CA ALA A 57 -13.68 -9.02 -15.32
C ALA A 57 -14.83 -8.53 -14.43
N VAL A 58 -15.33 -7.31 -14.68
CA VAL A 58 -16.29 -6.66 -13.78
C VAL A 58 -17.76 -6.91 -14.10
N LYS A 59 -18.07 -7.40 -15.30
CA LYS A 59 -19.45 -7.49 -15.84
C LYS A 59 -20.45 -8.13 -14.86
N ASP A 60 -20.08 -9.26 -14.26
CA ASP A 60 -20.96 -10.02 -13.37
C ASP A 60 -20.56 -9.93 -11.89
N ALA A 61 -19.50 -9.17 -11.58
CA ALA A 61 -18.91 -9.09 -10.25
C ALA A 61 -19.83 -8.39 -9.24
N ASP A 62 -19.94 -8.94 -8.04
CA ASP A 62 -20.61 -8.30 -6.90
C ASP A 62 -19.66 -7.32 -6.19
N VAL A 63 -18.38 -7.69 -6.12
CA VAL A 63 -17.30 -6.89 -5.51
C VAL A 63 -16.14 -6.78 -6.49
N ILE A 64 -15.58 -5.58 -6.61
CA ILE A 64 -14.49 -5.26 -7.52
C ILE A 64 -13.34 -4.71 -6.68
N VAL A 65 -12.26 -5.46 -6.56
CA VAL A 65 -11.07 -5.06 -5.82
C VAL A 65 -10.04 -4.49 -6.78
N THR A 66 -9.50 -3.31 -6.47
CA THR A 66 -8.40 -2.71 -7.24
C THR A 66 -7.13 -2.62 -6.40
N MET A 67 -5.99 -3.00 -6.99
CA MET A 67 -4.67 -2.96 -6.34
C MET A 67 -3.61 -2.51 -7.33
N VAL A 68 -3.62 -1.21 -7.66
CA VAL A 68 -2.77 -0.59 -8.69
C VAL A 68 -1.82 0.47 -8.12
N PRO A 69 -0.80 0.93 -8.88
CA PRO A 69 0.31 1.69 -8.30
C PRO A 69 -0.03 3.06 -7.69
N ALA A 70 -0.91 3.84 -8.30
CA ALA A 70 -1.18 5.24 -7.91
C ALA A 70 -2.52 5.77 -8.47
N SER A 71 -2.86 7.01 -8.07
CA SER A 71 -4.09 7.71 -8.49
C SER A 71 -4.34 7.67 -10.00
N PRO A 72 -3.36 7.98 -10.89
CA PRO A 72 -3.63 7.98 -12.32
C PRO A 72 -4.05 6.61 -12.87
N GLN A 73 -3.54 5.52 -12.29
CA GLN A 73 -3.95 4.18 -12.69
C GLN A 73 -5.34 3.85 -12.17
N VAL A 74 -5.68 4.22 -10.93
CA VAL A 74 -7.06 4.06 -10.40
C VAL A 74 -8.05 4.83 -11.28
N GLU A 75 -7.75 6.08 -11.61
CA GLU A 75 -8.58 6.92 -12.47
C GLU A 75 -8.72 6.33 -13.88
N ALA A 76 -7.63 5.83 -14.48
CA ALA A 76 -7.65 5.22 -15.80
C ALA A 76 -8.52 3.95 -15.84
N ILE A 77 -8.37 3.05 -14.85
CA ILE A 77 -9.18 1.83 -14.80
C ILE A 77 -10.63 2.10 -14.40
N ALA A 78 -10.90 3.15 -13.62
CA ALA A 78 -12.25 3.47 -13.16
C ALA A 78 -13.05 4.21 -14.25
N TYR A 79 -12.47 5.27 -14.82
CA TYR A 79 -13.16 6.25 -15.67
C TYR A 79 -12.99 6.03 -17.17
N GLY A 80 -12.06 5.18 -17.60
CA GLY A 80 -11.85 4.88 -19.01
C GLY A 80 -13.13 4.33 -19.68
N GLU A 81 -13.24 4.46 -21.01
CA GLU A 81 -14.41 3.99 -21.76
C GLU A 81 -14.70 2.49 -21.55
N ALA A 82 -13.64 1.68 -21.43
CA ALA A 82 -13.69 0.27 -21.08
C ALA A 82 -13.41 0.00 -19.59
N GLY A 83 -13.54 1.03 -18.75
CA GLY A 83 -13.24 1.02 -17.32
C GLY A 83 -14.37 0.47 -16.46
N ILE A 84 -14.13 0.45 -15.15
CA ILE A 84 -15.00 -0.16 -14.15
C ILE A 84 -16.37 0.52 -14.15
N LEU A 85 -16.44 1.86 -14.11
CA LEU A 85 -17.71 2.57 -13.96
C LEU A 85 -18.63 2.46 -15.19
N ALA A 86 -18.07 2.11 -16.35
CA ALA A 86 -18.83 1.89 -17.58
C ALA A 86 -19.37 0.47 -17.71
N ASN A 87 -18.79 -0.51 -17.01
CA ASN A 87 -19.03 -1.94 -17.26
C ASN A 87 -19.49 -2.73 -16.03
N ALA A 88 -19.33 -2.20 -14.82
CA ALA A 88 -19.82 -2.83 -13.60
C ALA A 88 -21.34 -2.73 -13.49
N LYS A 89 -21.97 -3.77 -12.90
CA LYS A 89 -23.41 -3.75 -12.63
C LYS A 89 -23.77 -2.77 -11.52
N GLN A 90 -24.97 -2.22 -11.57
CA GLN A 90 -25.51 -1.40 -10.49
C GLN A 90 -25.54 -2.18 -9.17
N GLY A 91 -25.18 -1.51 -8.07
CA GLY A 91 -25.10 -2.10 -6.73
C GLY A 91 -23.78 -2.82 -6.42
N ALA A 92 -22.91 -3.02 -7.43
CA ALA A 92 -21.56 -3.54 -7.20
C ALA A 92 -20.78 -2.66 -6.21
N LEU A 93 -19.89 -3.29 -5.45
CA LEU A 93 -19.03 -2.60 -4.49
C LEU A 93 -17.59 -2.59 -4.99
N ILE A 94 -17.03 -1.40 -5.23
CA ILE A 94 -15.59 -1.22 -5.45
C ILE A 94 -14.89 -1.15 -4.10
N VAL A 95 -13.83 -1.92 -3.92
CA VAL A 95 -12.92 -1.83 -2.79
C VAL A 95 -11.54 -1.50 -3.33
N ASP A 96 -11.18 -0.21 -3.33
CA ASP A 96 -9.85 0.21 -3.80
C ASP A 96 -8.82 0.07 -2.69
N MET A 97 -7.94 -0.92 -2.83
CA MET A 97 -6.86 -1.21 -1.89
C MET A 97 -5.53 -0.57 -2.29
N SER A 98 -5.53 0.19 -3.39
CA SER A 98 -4.38 0.98 -3.84
C SER A 98 -4.04 2.07 -2.82
N SER A 99 -2.78 2.52 -2.80
CA SER A 99 -2.38 3.72 -2.04
C SER A 99 -2.37 4.93 -2.97
N ILE A 100 -3.37 5.80 -2.81
CA ILE A 100 -3.67 6.95 -3.68
C ILE A 100 -3.92 8.21 -2.84
N THR A 101 -4.14 9.36 -3.48
CA THR A 101 -4.51 10.56 -2.71
C THR A 101 -5.90 10.40 -2.08
N PRO A 102 -6.15 10.96 -0.87
CA PRO A 102 -7.49 10.98 -0.29
C PRO A 102 -8.54 11.60 -1.21
N GLN A 103 -8.16 12.65 -1.96
CA GLN A 103 -9.06 13.31 -2.89
C GLN A 103 -9.48 12.39 -4.05
N THR A 104 -8.55 11.61 -4.62
CA THR A 104 -8.88 10.63 -5.66
C THR A 104 -9.92 9.62 -5.16
N SER A 105 -9.83 9.16 -3.91
CA SER A 105 -10.84 8.26 -3.32
C SER A 105 -12.21 8.92 -3.15
N VAL A 106 -12.24 10.18 -2.69
CA VAL A 106 -13.49 10.95 -2.57
C VAL A 106 -14.15 11.15 -3.94
N ASP A 107 -13.36 11.51 -4.95
CA ASP A 107 -13.85 11.72 -6.31
C ASP A 107 -14.34 10.41 -6.93
N LEU A 108 -13.64 9.28 -6.70
CA LEU A 108 -14.09 7.97 -7.15
C LEU A 108 -15.45 7.60 -6.57
N ALA A 109 -15.62 7.76 -5.25
CA ALA A 109 -16.89 7.49 -4.59
C ALA A 109 -18.03 8.34 -5.15
N LYS A 110 -17.78 9.64 -5.36
CA LYS A 110 -18.75 10.56 -5.96
C LYS A 110 -19.17 10.13 -7.37
N ASN A 111 -18.21 9.88 -8.26
CA ASN A 111 -18.49 9.50 -9.65
C ASN A 111 -19.14 8.11 -9.77
N ALA A 112 -18.75 7.17 -8.89
CA ALA A 112 -19.36 5.84 -8.84
C ALA A 112 -20.83 5.89 -8.38
N ALA A 113 -21.16 6.77 -7.43
CA ALA A 113 -22.52 6.94 -6.95
C ALA A 113 -23.48 7.38 -8.08
N GLU A 114 -23.03 8.21 -9.03
CA GLU A 114 -23.83 8.60 -10.22
C GLU A 114 -24.19 7.40 -11.13
N LYS A 115 -23.46 6.30 -11.02
CA LYS A 115 -23.72 5.02 -11.70
C LYS A 115 -24.41 3.98 -10.81
N GLY A 116 -24.75 4.35 -9.57
CA GLY A 116 -25.31 3.44 -8.58
C GLY A 116 -24.31 2.35 -8.14
N ILE A 117 -23.01 2.66 -8.18
CA ILE A 117 -21.91 1.79 -7.72
C ILE A 117 -21.41 2.32 -6.38
N ARG A 118 -21.13 1.39 -5.46
CA ARG A 118 -20.69 1.68 -4.08
C ARG A 118 -19.16 1.61 -4.01
N VAL A 119 -18.53 2.34 -3.09
CA VAL A 119 -17.07 2.44 -3.01
C VAL A 119 -16.56 2.41 -1.57
N LEU A 120 -15.48 1.68 -1.33
CA LEU A 120 -14.62 1.82 -0.16
C LEU A 120 -13.20 2.09 -0.61
N ASP A 121 -12.51 3.06 0.00
CA ASP A 121 -11.05 3.11 -0.03
C ASP A 121 -10.50 2.28 1.12
N ALA A 122 -9.75 1.23 0.82
CA ALA A 122 -9.26 0.26 1.81
C ALA A 122 -7.75 -0.03 1.66
N PRO A 123 -6.87 1.00 1.65
CA PRO A 123 -5.43 0.79 1.54
C PRO A 123 -4.87 -0.06 2.67
N VAL A 124 -3.74 -0.73 2.38
CA VAL A 124 -3.17 -1.74 3.27
C VAL A 124 -1.76 -1.40 3.78
N SER A 125 -1.39 -1.97 4.92
CA SER A 125 -0.03 -1.98 5.46
C SER A 125 0.35 -3.39 5.93
N GLY A 126 1.63 -3.76 5.77
CA GLY A 126 2.14 -5.11 6.09
C GLY A 126 3.16 -5.66 5.09
N GLY A 127 3.23 -5.07 3.89
CA GLY A 127 4.13 -5.50 2.81
C GLY A 127 3.74 -6.83 2.18
N GLU A 128 4.56 -7.32 1.26
CA GLU A 128 4.30 -8.57 0.51
C GLU A 128 4.12 -9.77 1.46
N ALA A 129 4.98 -9.90 2.49
CA ALA A 129 4.86 -10.96 3.47
C ALA A 129 3.48 -10.96 4.16
N GLY A 130 3.00 -9.78 4.60
CA GLY A 130 1.68 -9.65 5.21
C GLY A 130 0.54 -9.97 4.22
N ALA A 131 0.73 -9.70 2.93
CA ALA A 131 -0.22 -10.02 1.88
C ALA A 131 -0.30 -11.53 1.62
N ILE A 132 0.84 -12.23 1.59
CA ILE A 132 0.94 -13.69 1.47
C ILE A 132 0.29 -14.38 2.68
N GLU A 133 0.61 -13.91 3.88
CA GLU A 133 0.17 -14.49 5.15
C GLU A 133 -1.27 -14.11 5.54
N ALA A 134 -1.94 -13.23 4.78
CA ALA A 134 -3.27 -12.68 5.10
C ALA A 134 -3.33 -12.01 6.48
N VAL A 135 -2.31 -11.21 6.81
CA VAL A 135 -2.19 -10.47 8.09
C VAL A 135 -2.05 -8.96 7.91
N LEU A 136 -2.55 -8.44 6.78
CA LEU A 136 -2.55 -7.01 6.51
C LEU A 136 -3.32 -6.21 7.57
N SER A 137 -2.88 -4.98 7.78
CA SER A 137 -3.69 -3.92 8.38
C SER A 137 -4.41 -3.18 7.25
N ILE A 138 -5.73 -3.05 7.33
CA ILE A 138 -6.61 -2.49 6.30
C ILE A 138 -7.32 -1.28 6.90
N MET A 139 -7.07 -0.11 6.33
CA MET A 139 -7.59 1.19 6.78
C MET A 139 -8.72 1.57 5.84
N VAL A 140 -9.97 1.56 6.30
CA VAL A 140 -11.12 1.70 5.40
C VAL A 140 -11.76 3.08 5.52
N GLY A 141 -12.07 3.72 4.39
CA GLY A 141 -12.92 4.90 4.30
C GLY A 141 -14.20 4.59 3.52
N GLY A 142 -15.33 5.05 4.03
CA GLY A 142 -16.63 4.97 3.38
C GLY A 142 -17.80 4.80 4.34
N GLU A 143 -18.90 4.26 3.82
CA GLU A 143 -20.13 4.08 4.58
C GLU A 143 -20.10 2.80 5.42
N GLN A 144 -20.70 2.84 6.62
CA GLN A 144 -20.73 1.71 7.55
C GLN A 144 -21.36 0.46 6.92
N ALA A 145 -22.47 0.61 6.19
CA ALA A 145 -23.17 -0.51 5.58
C ALA A 145 -22.31 -1.21 4.49
N ASP A 146 -21.50 -0.46 3.77
CA ASP A 146 -20.59 -1.01 2.75
C ASP A 146 -19.40 -1.69 3.41
N PHE A 147 -18.87 -1.10 4.49
CA PHE A 147 -17.83 -1.73 5.31
C PHE A 147 -18.30 -3.07 5.88
N ASP A 148 -19.49 -3.12 6.48
CA ASP A 148 -20.05 -4.35 7.05
C ASP A 148 -20.25 -5.43 5.98
N ALA A 149 -20.68 -5.03 4.77
CA ALA A 149 -20.82 -5.94 3.63
C ALA A 149 -19.48 -6.46 3.10
N ALA A 150 -18.43 -5.64 3.14
CA ALA A 150 -17.07 -6.01 2.71
C ALA A 150 -16.28 -6.77 3.78
N LEU A 151 -16.65 -6.68 5.05
CA LEU A 151 -15.86 -7.19 6.17
C LEU A 151 -15.45 -8.66 6.01
N PRO A 152 -16.33 -9.61 5.60
CA PRO A 152 -15.93 -11.01 5.40
C PRO A 152 -14.89 -11.21 4.29
N ILE A 153 -14.82 -10.30 3.31
CA ILE A 153 -13.81 -10.30 2.24
C ILE A 153 -12.49 -9.73 2.78
N LEU A 154 -12.56 -8.63 3.54
CA LEU A 154 -11.40 -8.00 4.15
C LEU A 154 -10.72 -8.92 5.19
N GLU A 155 -11.49 -9.70 5.94
CA GLU A 155 -11.00 -10.68 6.93
C GLU A 155 -10.20 -11.85 6.32
N ALA A 156 -10.43 -12.14 5.03
CA ALA A 156 -9.63 -13.10 4.28
C ALA A 156 -8.25 -12.53 3.87
N LEU A 157 -8.03 -11.22 4.03
CA LEU A 157 -6.83 -10.51 3.60
C LEU A 157 -6.02 -9.92 4.77
N GLY A 158 -6.67 -9.64 5.90
CA GLY A 158 -6.07 -8.91 7.00
C GLY A 158 -6.52 -9.33 8.39
N LYS A 159 -5.86 -8.77 9.41
CA LYS A 159 -6.15 -9.02 10.83
C LYS A 159 -6.52 -7.76 11.61
N THR A 160 -6.11 -6.58 11.13
CA THR A 160 -6.52 -5.30 11.72
C THR A 160 -7.31 -4.56 10.66
N ILE A 161 -8.63 -4.50 10.81
CA ILE A 161 -9.54 -3.97 9.80
C ILE A 161 -10.42 -2.94 10.49
N VAL A 162 -10.33 -1.68 10.07
CA VAL A 162 -10.97 -0.56 10.78
C VAL A 162 -11.61 0.38 9.78
N LEU A 163 -12.88 0.71 10.00
CA LEU A 163 -13.53 1.85 9.35
C LEU A 163 -13.04 3.14 10.02
N CYS A 164 -12.20 3.88 9.30
CA CYS A 164 -11.53 5.08 9.76
C CYS A 164 -12.36 6.36 9.57
N GLY A 165 -13.51 6.29 8.90
CA GLY A 165 -14.38 7.44 8.64
C GLY A 165 -14.99 7.39 7.23
N PRO A 166 -15.47 8.53 6.70
CA PRO A 166 -16.05 8.61 5.35
C PRO A 166 -14.99 8.39 4.26
N HIS A 167 -15.42 8.37 3.00
CA HIS A 167 -14.50 8.20 1.85
C HIS A 167 -13.27 9.12 1.94
N GLY A 168 -12.11 8.57 1.62
CA GLY A 168 -10.79 9.20 1.74
C GLY A 168 -10.13 9.06 3.11
N SER A 169 -10.86 8.62 4.14
CA SER A 169 -10.30 8.43 5.48
C SER A 169 -9.30 7.28 5.55
N GLY A 170 -9.52 6.19 4.80
CA GLY A 170 -8.58 5.09 4.70
C GLY A 170 -7.24 5.55 4.12
N GLN A 171 -7.28 6.28 3.01
CA GLN A 171 -6.08 6.89 2.41
C GLN A 171 -5.41 7.91 3.33
N THR A 172 -6.17 8.69 4.09
CA THR A 172 -5.62 9.67 5.04
C THR A 172 -4.86 8.98 6.17
N VAL A 173 -5.42 7.92 6.74
CA VAL A 173 -4.74 7.10 7.76
C VAL A 173 -3.52 6.39 7.16
N LYS A 174 -3.62 5.91 5.92
CA LYS A 174 -2.46 5.33 5.21
C LYS A 174 -1.35 6.36 5.00
N ALA A 175 -1.67 7.59 4.63
CA ALA A 175 -0.70 8.66 4.49
C ALA A 175 0.01 8.94 5.83
N ALA A 176 -0.74 9.03 6.93
CA ALA A 176 -0.17 9.16 8.27
C ALA A 176 0.74 7.96 8.64
N ASN A 177 0.36 6.74 8.26
CA ASN A 177 1.21 5.55 8.44
C ASN A 177 2.53 5.70 7.69
N GLN A 178 2.51 6.11 6.43
CA GLN A 178 3.72 6.25 5.61
C GLN A 178 4.62 7.41 6.08
N LEU A 179 4.03 8.48 6.64
CA LEU A 179 4.77 9.54 7.33
C LEU A 179 5.55 8.99 8.53
N ILE A 180 4.87 8.26 9.43
CA ILE A 180 5.51 7.67 10.63
C ILE A 180 6.61 6.69 10.23
N VAL A 181 6.35 5.82 9.24
CA VAL A 181 7.36 4.87 8.75
C VAL A 181 8.58 5.59 8.19
N ALA A 182 8.39 6.64 7.38
CA ALA A 182 9.51 7.41 6.81
C ALA A 182 10.36 8.05 7.90
N VAL A 183 9.71 8.74 8.85
CA VAL A 183 10.40 9.45 9.94
C VAL A 183 11.13 8.47 10.84
N ASN A 184 10.53 7.33 11.19
CA ASN A 184 11.19 6.32 12.01
C ASN A 184 12.41 5.72 11.32
N ILE A 185 12.34 5.43 10.02
CA ILE A 185 13.50 4.92 9.27
C ILE A 185 14.61 5.96 9.25
N GLN A 186 14.28 7.23 8.97
CA GLN A 186 15.27 8.30 8.98
C GLN A 186 15.93 8.46 10.34
N ALA A 187 15.16 8.45 11.43
CA ALA A 187 15.70 8.53 12.79
C ALA A 187 16.62 7.34 13.11
N CYS A 188 16.26 6.12 12.67
CA CYS A 188 17.12 4.95 12.82
C CYS A 188 18.42 5.10 12.01
N ALA A 189 18.34 5.59 10.78
CA ALA A 189 19.50 5.83 9.91
C ALA A 189 20.48 6.83 10.53
N GLU A 190 19.98 7.95 11.08
CA GLU A 190 20.78 8.93 11.81
C GLU A 190 21.46 8.32 13.05
N ALA A 191 20.71 7.54 13.84
CA ALA A 191 21.25 6.86 15.01
C ALA A 191 22.34 5.84 14.63
N VAL A 192 22.16 5.06 13.57
CA VAL A 192 23.16 4.09 13.09
C VAL A 192 24.48 4.79 12.77
N VAL A 193 24.44 5.84 11.93
CA VAL A 193 25.66 6.56 11.55
C VAL A 193 26.31 7.24 12.75
N PHE A 194 25.52 7.82 13.66
CA PHE A 194 26.03 8.42 14.90
C PHE A 194 26.75 7.39 15.79
N LEU A 195 26.16 6.22 16.00
CA LEU A 195 26.70 5.15 16.84
C LEU A 195 28.00 4.58 16.24
N GLU A 196 28.03 4.34 14.93
CA GLU A 196 29.23 3.86 14.25
C GLU A 196 30.39 4.85 14.34
N LYS A 197 30.12 6.14 14.12
CA LYS A 197 31.13 7.20 14.29
C LYS A 197 31.58 7.37 15.74
N SER A 198 30.75 6.97 16.70
CA SER A 198 31.09 6.97 18.12
C SER A 198 31.88 5.72 18.55
N GLY A 199 32.09 4.75 17.64
CA GLY A 199 32.88 3.55 17.91
C GLY A 199 32.22 2.52 18.83
N VAL A 200 30.90 2.59 19.02
CA VAL A 200 30.19 1.59 19.84
C VAL A 200 29.92 0.31 19.04
N ASN A 201 29.70 -0.80 19.73
CA ASN A 201 29.21 -2.02 19.09
C ASN A 201 27.78 -1.79 18.58
N LEU A 202 27.63 -1.59 17.26
CA LEU A 202 26.35 -1.23 16.65
C LEU A 202 25.26 -2.28 16.92
N SER A 203 25.57 -3.58 16.79
CA SER A 203 24.58 -4.63 16.99
C SER A 203 24.02 -4.60 18.41
N ALA A 204 24.90 -4.55 19.42
CA ALA A 204 24.50 -4.46 20.82
C ALA A 204 23.74 -3.15 21.11
N ALA A 205 24.16 -2.02 20.52
CA ALA A 205 23.47 -0.75 20.68
C ALA A 205 22.05 -0.79 20.10
N LEU A 206 21.85 -1.35 18.91
CA LEU A 206 20.53 -1.49 18.30
C LEU A 206 19.63 -2.45 19.12
N ASP A 207 20.19 -3.51 19.72
CA ASP A 207 19.45 -4.38 20.65
C ASP A 207 18.94 -3.63 21.88
N VAL A 208 19.80 -2.85 22.52
CA VAL A 208 19.43 -2.04 23.69
C VAL A 208 18.37 -1.00 23.33
N LEU A 209 18.52 -0.30 22.19
CA LEU A 209 17.54 0.69 21.73
C LEU A 209 16.20 0.05 21.44
N ASN A 210 16.20 -1.12 20.79
CA ASN A 210 14.96 -1.81 20.41
C ASN A 210 14.16 -2.33 21.61
N GLY A 211 14.83 -2.63 22.73
CA GLY A 211 14.18 -3.03 23.98
C GLY A 211 13.62 -1.88 24.83
N GLY A 212 13.95 -0.62 24.51
CA GLY A 212 13.54 0.56 25.28
C GLY A 212 12.48 1.43 24.58
N LEU A 213 12.32 2.67 25.04
CA LEU A 213 11.38 3.65 24.45
C LEU A 213 11.75 4.06 23.01
N ALA A 214 13.00 3.84 22.59
CA ALA A 214 13.43 4.02 21.20
C ALA A 214 12.98 2.87 20.28
N GLY A 215 12.45 1.79 20.85
CA GLY A 215 11.97 0.62 20.13
C GLY A 215 10.80 0.96 19.21
N SER A 216 10.83 0.37 18.01
CA SER A 216 9.73 0.48 17.06
C SER A 216 9.71 -0.74 16.15
N THR A 217 8.55 -1.01 15.53
CA THR A 217 8.44 -2.06 14.51
C THR A 217 9.41 -1.82 13.35
N VAL A 218 9.70 -0.56 13.01
CA VAL A 218 10.70 -0.20 12.00
C VAL A 218 12.09 -0.65 12.43
N LEU A 219 12.52 -0.28 13.64
CA LEU A 219 13.84 -0.70 14.15
C LEU A 219 13.95 -2.22 14.20
N THR A 220 12.93 -2.89 14.74
CA THR A 220 12.88 -4.37 14.80
C THR A 220 13.03 -5.00 13.41
N ARG A 221 12.30 -4.51 12.40
CA ARG A 221 12.29 -5.12 11.05
C ARG A 221 13.47 -4.71 10.17
N LYS A 222 14.07 -3.53 10.40
CA LYS A 222 15.14 -2.98 9.55
C LYS A 222 16.53 -3.09 10.18
N LYS A 223 16.64 -3.60 11.41
CA LYS A 223 17.91 -3.81 12.11
C LYS A 223 18.95 -4.51 11.22
N ASP A 224 18.58 -5.65 10.64
CA ASP A 224 19.52 -6.44 9.83
C ASP A 224 19.90 -5.74 8.52
N ASN A 225 18.97 -4.97 7.92
CA ASN A 225 19.28 -4.14 6.76
C ASN A 225 20.36 -3.10 7.10
N PHE A 226 20.26 -2.45 8.26
CA PHE A 226 21.24 -1.46 8.71
C PHE A 226 22.59 -2.09 9.04
N LEU A 227 22.60 -3.22 9.75
CA LEU A 227 23.84 -3.91 10.11
C LEU A 227 24.61 -4.38 8.87
N ASN A 228 23.91 -5.00 7.92
CA ASN A 228 24.52 -5.69 6.78
C ASN A 228 24.57 -4.86 5.50
N ARG A 229 23.97 -3.67 5.48
CA ARG A 229 23.78 -2.85 4.27
C ARG A 229 23.06 -3.62 3.16
N ASP A 230 22.17 -4.54 3.54
CA ASP A 230 21.32 -5.26 2.58
C ASP A 230 20.05 -4.44 2.34
N PHE A 231 20.00 -3.81 1.17
CA PHE A 231 18.87 -2.98 0.73
C PHE A 231 18.05 -3.67 -0.38
N LYS A 232 18.07 -5.00 -0.45
CA LYS A 232 17.14 -5.74 -1.31
C LYS A 232 15.70 -5.30 -1.02
N PRO A 233 14.91 -4.96 -2.05
CA PRO A 233 13.66 -4.25 -1.87
C PRO A 233 12.60 -5.11 -1.19
N GLY A 234 12.16 -4.69 0.01
CA GLY A 234 10.86 -5.06 0.57
C GLY A 234 9.82 -3.96 0.30
N PHE A 235 10.24 -2.70 0.39
CA PHE A 235 9.46 -1.54 -0.06
C PHE A 235 10.38 -0.48 -0.68
N ARG A 236 10.24 -0.22 -1.98
CA ARG A 236 11.19 0.59 -2.75
C ARG A 236 11.16 2.08 -2.38
N ILE A 237 12.31 2.75 -2.44
CA ILE A 237 12.41 4.21 -2.32
C ILE A 237 11.50 4.94 -3.32
N ASP A 238 11.37 4.46 -4.56
CA ASP A 238 10.43 5.03 -5.53
C ASP A 238 8.98 5.02 -5.05
N LEU A 239 8.56 3.94 -4.36
CA LEU A 239 7.22 3.82 -3.80
C LEU A 239 7.06 4.71 -2.57
N HIS A 240 8.08 4.76 -1.70
CA HIS A 240 8.03 5.62 -0.52
C HIS A 240 8.05 7.10 -0.91
N HIS A 241 8.75 7.49 -1.97
CA HIS A 241 8.68 8.85 -2.52
C HIS A 241 7.28 9.21 -3.00
N LYS A 242 6.63 8.30 -3.73
CA LYS A 242 5.23 8.49 -4.15
C LYS A 242 4.35 8.73 -2.93
N ASP A 243 4.46 7.89 -1.90
CA ASP A 243 3.68 8.03 -0.68
C ASP A 243 3.99 9.33 0.06
N MET A 244 5.26 9.75 0.14
CA MET A 244 5.61 11.05 0.71
C MET A 244 5.04 12.22 -0.09
N GLY A 245 4.90 12.08 -1.41
CA GLY A 245 4.12 13.01 -2.24
C GLY A 245 2.67 13.12 -1.77
N ILE A 246 1.98 11.98 -1.62
CA ILE A 246 0.62 11.91 -1.08
C ILE A 246 0.53 12.57 0.29
N VAL A 247 1.47 12.29 1.20
CA VAL A 247 1.54 12.90 2.53
C VAL A 247 1.62 14.42 2.43
N THR A 248 2.54 14.95 1.61
CA THR A 248 2.72 16.40 1.49
C THR A 248 1.52 17.10 0.86
N ASP A 249 0.87 16.48 -0.12
CA ASP A 249 -0.32 17.04 -0.76
C ASP A 249 -1.53 16.99 0.17
N ALA A 250 -1.75 15.86 0.86
CA ALA A 250 -2.81 15.74 1.86
C ALA A 250 -2.63 16.77 2.99
N ALA A 251 -1.41 16.97 3.47
CA ALA A 251 -1.12 17.95 4.50
C ALA A 251 -1.43 19.39 4.07
N ARG A 252 -1.07 19.77 2.83
CA ARG A 252 -1.42 21.09 2.27
C ARG A 252 -2.93 21.28 2.19
N ASN A 253 -3.67 20.26 1.74
CA ASN A 253 -5.11 20.33 1.57
C ASN A 253 -5.86 20.56 2.89
N VAL A 254 -5.37 19.98 4.00
CA VAL A 254 -5.99 20.12 5.32
C VAL A 254 -5.35 21.22 6.19
N GLY A 255 -4.29 21.89 5.71
CA GLY A 255 -3.56 22.90 6.47
C GLY A 255 -2.70 22.35 7.62
N ALA A 256 -2.29 21.08 7.56
CA ALA A 256 -1.44 20.47 8.58
C ALA A 256 0.06 20.78 8.33
N ALA A 257 0.78 21.17 9.39
CA ALA A 257 2.22 21.38 9.33
C ALA A 257 2.99 20.08 9.59
N LEU A 258 3.82 19.66 8.63
CA LEU A 258 4.66 18.45 8.72
C LEU A 258 6.16 18.78 8.58
N PRO A 259 6.78 19.52 9.52
CA PRO A 259 8.16 19.98 9.36
C PRO A 259 9.17 18.83 9.22
N VAL A 260 9.09 17.82 10.10
CA VAL A 260 9.97 16.63 10.03
C VAL A 260 9.67 15.81 8.77
N GLY A 261 8.39 15.59 8.47
CA GLY A 261 7.97 14.86 7.27
C GLY A 261 8.46 15.51 5.97
N ALA A 262 8.46 16.85 5.89
CA ALA A 262 8.92 17.59 4.73
C ALA A 262 10.43 17.39 4.50
N VAL A 263 11.25 17.42 5.57
CA VAL A 263 12.69 17.12 5.48
C VAL A 263 12.91 15.70 4.99
N VAL A 264 12.22 14.72 5.59
CA VAL A 264 12.35 13.31 5.19
C VAL A 264 11.92 13.09 3.74
N ALA A 265 10.86 13.77 3.28
CA ALA A 265 10.45 13.71 1.87
C ALA A 265 11.56 14.17 0.91
N GLN A 266 12.30 15.23 1.27
CA GLN A 266 13.45 15.69 0.48
C GLN A 266 14.61 14.68 0.51
N LEU A 267 14.86 14.03 1.64
CA LEU A 267 15.88 12.98 1.74
C LEU A 267 15.54 11.77 0.87
N VAL A 268 14.28 11.32 0.90
CA VAL A 268 13.80 10.25 0.01
C VAL A 268 13.92 10.66 -1.47
N ALA A 269 13.59 11.90 -1.82
CA ALA A 269 13.76 12.42 -3.18
C ALA A 269 15.24 12.44 -3.62
N SER A 270 16.15 12.79 -2.70
CA SER A 270 17.59 12.83 -2.97
C SER A 270 18.15 11.45 -3.31
N LEU A 271 17.68 10.38 -2.64
CA LEU A 271 18.08 9.01 -2.94
C LEU A 271 17.67 8.59 -4.35
N ARG A 272 16.46 8.94 -4.77
CA ARG A 272 16.00 8.68 -6.14
C ARG A 272 16.91 9.35 -7.16
N ALA A 273 17.22 10.63 -6.94
CA ALA A 273 18.11 11.39 -7.81
C ALA A 273 19.54 10.81 -7.86
N GLN A 274 19.95 10.11 -6.80
CA GLN A 274 21.25 9.44 -6.68
C GLN A 274 21.25 7.99 -7.23
N GLY A 275 20.15 7.53 -7.84
CA GLY A 275 20.04 6.21 -8.45
C GLY A 275 19.56 5.10 -7.51
N ASP A 276 19.17 5.42 -6.28
CA ASP A 276 18.77 4.44 -5.26
C ASP A 276 17.26 4.15 -5.22
N GLY A 277 16.51 4.59 -6.24
CA GLY A 277 15.05 4.43 -6.30
C GLY A 277 14.57 2.97 -6.20
N GLY A 278 15.38 2.04 -6.72
CA GLY A 278 15.10 0.60 -6.71
C GLY A 278 15.35 -0.11 -5.37
N LEU A 279 16.05 0.53 -4.43
CA LEU A 279 16.43 -0.08 -3.15
C LEU A 279 15.30 -0.03 -2.13
N ASP A 280 15.37 -0.90 -1.13
CA ASP A 280 14.51 -0.81 0.05
C ASP A 280 14.61 0.57 0.72
N HIS A 281 13.52 1.05 1.29
CA HIS A 281 13.48 2.35 1.96
C HIS A 281 14.41 2.47 3.19
N SER A 282 14.95 1.36 3.73
CA SER A 282 16.05 1.43 4.70
C SER A 282 17.35 2.02 4.11
N ALA A 283 17.44 2.19 2.78
CA ALA A 283 18.49 2.91 2.10
C ALA A 283 18.54 4.43 2.44
N LEU A 284 17.59 4.96 3.22
CA LEU A 284 17.76 6.24 3.93
C LEU A 284 19.06 6.30 4.74
N LEU A 285 19.58 5.15 5.19
CA LEU A 285 20.93 5.04 5.74
C LEU A 285 22.00 5.61 4.79
N ARG A 286 21.94 5.29 3.49
CA ARG A 286 22.90 5.78 2.49
C ARG A 286 22.86 7.30 2.35
N ALA A 287 21.69 7.92 2.48
CA ALA A 287 21.56 9.38 2.46
C ALA A 287 22.31 10.01 3.64
N VAL A 288 22.13 9.47 4.85
CA VAL A 288 22.82 9.94 6.06
C VAL A 288 24.32 9.70 5.96
N GLU A 289 24.75 8.54 5.47
CA GLU A 289 26.16 8.20 5.24
C GLU A 289 26.81 9.22 4.27
N ARG A 290 26.16 9.54 3.14
CA ARG A 290 26.64 10.57 2.18
C ARG A 290 26.73 11.95 2.81
N LEU A 291 25.71 12.38 3.55
CA LEU A 291 25.71 13.66 4.29
C LEU A 291 26.82 13.70 5.36
N SER A 292 27.23 12.54 5.84
CA SER A 292 28.29 12.37 6.83
C SER A 292 29.69 12.18 6.22
N GLY A 293 29.82 12.31 4.90
CA GLY A 293 31.10 12.22 4.18
C GLY A 293 31.57 10.80 3.84
N SER A 294 30.72 9.79 4.03
CA SER A 294 31.03 8.42 3.61
C SER A 294 30.82 8.26 2.10
N GLN A 295 31.66 7.44 1.45
CA GLN A 295 31.39 6.96 0.10
C GLN A 295 30.44 5.76 0.17
N VAL A 296 29.33 5.81 -0.56
CA VAL A 296 28.23 4.83 -0.50
C VAL A 296 27.77 4.43 -1.88
#